data_AF-A0A285IBU1-F1
#
_entry.id   AF-A0A285IBU1-F1
#
_cell.length_a   1.000
_cell.length_b   1.000
_cell.length_c   1.000
_cell.angle_alpha   90.00
_cell.angle_beta   90.00
_cell.angle_gamma   90.00
#
_symmetry.space_group_name_H-M   'P 1'
#
loop_
_entity.id
_entity.type
_entity.pdbx_description
1 polymer ?
#
loop_
_entity_poly.entity_id
_entity_poly.type
_entity_poly.pdbx_seq_one_letter_code
_entity_poly.pdbx_strand_id
1 'polypeptide(L)'
;MGGEWSLVPSFLVELCSTLMDGLMLLVSYISNGTTFAQPLSKEEEEECLKRLAEGDLAAKDELIEHNMRLVAHIVKKFENTNVIKLQYIPKKITTYTQPLSDSF
;
A
#
# COMPACT_ATOMS: atom_id res chain seq x y z
N MET A 1 15.82 -1.16 49.44
CA MET A 1 14.72 -1.66 48.59
C MET A 1 13.54 -0.74 48.77
N GLY A 2 13.32 0.16 47.83
CA GLY A 2 12.01 0.29 47.18
C GLY A 2 11.68 1.77 47.05
N GLY A 3 11.95 2.35 45.88
CA GLY A 3 11.69 3.76 45.62
C GLY A 3 10.22 3.99 45.34
N GLU A 4 9.63 4.94 46.07
CA GLU A 4 8.28 5.47 45.87
C GLU A 4 8.25 6.34 44.59
N TRP A 5 8.43 5.73 43.43
CA TRP A 5 8.37 6.42 42.13
C TRP A 5 7.09 6.07 41.39
N SER A 6 5.94 6.56 41.88
CA SER A 6 4.76 6.86 41.06
C SER A 6 3.60 7.38 41.92
N LEU A 7 3.71 8.65 42.34
CA LEU A 7 2.57 9.40 42.90
C LEU A 7 1.77 10.11 41.78
N VAL A 8 1.75 9.52 40.58
CA VAL A 8 0.82 9.96 39.53
C VAL A 8 -0.56 9.48 39.94
N PRO A 9 -1.53 10.39 40.15
CA PRO A 9 -2.89 10.00 40.43
C PRO A 9 -3.42 9.06 39.34
N SER A 10 -4.10 7.98 39.73
CA SER A 10 -4.61 6.97 38.79
C SER A 10 -5.47 7.56 37.67
N PHE A 11 -6.21 8.63 37.96
CA PHE A 11 -7.02 9.34 36.97
C PHE A 11 -6.18 9.99 35.86
N LEU A 12 -4.95 10.42 36.14
CA LEU A 12 -4.05 10.97 35.11
C LEU A 12 -3.54 9.86 34.18
N VAL A 13 -3.25 8.68 34.72
CA VAL A 13 -2.81 7.53 33.92
C VAL A 13 -3.93 7.10 32.97
N GLU A 14 -5.16 7.04 33.47
CA GLU A 14 -6.34 6.66 32.69
C GLU A 14 -6.71 7.72 31.64
N LEU A 15 -6.61 9.00 31.99
CA LEU A 15 -6.76 10.10 31.04
C LEU A 15 -5.68 10.04 29.94
N CYS A 16 -4.42 9.83 30.30
CA CYS A 16 -3.34 9.69 29.33
C CYS A 16 -3.53 8.47 28.43
N SER A 17 -3.97 7.33 28.98
CA SER A 17 -4.23 6.11 28.20
C SER A 17 -5.31 6.33 27.15
N THR A 18 -6.46 6.89 27.54
CA THR A 18 -7.56 7.17 26.61
C THR A 18 -7.20 8.18 25.53
N LEU A 19 -6.38 9.18 25.87
CA LEU A 19 -5.84 10.13 24.89
C LEU A 19 -4.86 9.47 23.92
N MET A 20 -4.01 8.55 24.40
CA MET A 20 -3.08 7.83 23.53
C MET A 20 -3.82 6.90 22.57
N ASP A 21 -4.86 6.20 23.01
CA ASP A 21 -5.68 5.34 22.15
C ASP A 21 -6.38 6.17 21.05
N GLY A 22 -6.94 7.33 21.41
CA GLY A 22 -7.54 8.26 20.44
C GLY A 22 -6.54 8.81 19.44
N LEU A 23 -5.32 9.16 19.88
CA LEU A 23 -4.23 9.60 19.01
C LEU A 23 -3.74 8.46 18.10
N MET A 24 -3.64 7.23 18.61
CA MET A 24 -3.28 6.06 17.80
C MET A 24 -4.34 5.76 16.73
N LEU A 25 -5.63 5.88 17.06
CA LEU A 25 -6.71 5.76 16.09
C LEU A 25 -6.67 6.89 15.04
N LEU A 26 -6.41 8.13 15.47
CA LEU A 26 -6.27 9.29 14.57
C LEU A 26 -5.07 9.12 13.64
N VAL A 27 -3.92 8.75 14.18
CA VAL A 27 -2.70 8.45 13.41
C VAL A 27 -2.95 7.30 12.47
N SER A 28 -3.57 6.19 12.90
CA SER A 28 -3.92 5.07 12.03
C SER A 28 -4.88 5.48 10.90
N TYR A 29 -5.90 6.29 11.21
CA TYR A 29 -6.85 6.81 10.23
C TYR A 29 -6.19 7.72 9.19
N ILE A 30 -5.28 8.59 9.61
CA ILE A 30 -4.54 9.51 8.73
C ILE A 30 -3.47 8.74 7.94
N SER A 31 -2.72 7.85 8.58
CA SER A 31 -1.66 7.05 7.96
C SER A 31 -2.21 6.01 6.98
N ASN A 32 -3.45 5.53 7.13
CA ASN A 32 -4.09 4.66 6.14
C ASN A 32 -4.26 5.33 4.75
N GLY A 33 -4.13 6.66 4.64
CA GLY A 33 -4.28 7.40 3.39
C GLY A 33 -2.98 7.86 2.72
N THR A 34 -1.83 7.79 3.39
CA THR A 34 -0.60 8.48 2.93
C THR A 34 0.70 7.67 3.06
N THR A 35 0.65 6.35 3.21
CA THR A 35 1.83 5.48 3.22
C THR A 35 2.37 5.23 1.80
N PHE A 36 2.49 6.29 0.99
CA PHE A 36 3.24 6.21 -0.26
C PHE A 36 4.47 7.08 -0.09
N ALA A 37 5.63 6.43 -0.04
CA ALA A 37 6.90 7.12 0.08
C ALA A 37 7.03 8.16 -1.06
N GLN A 38 7.65 9.31 -0.74
CA GLN A 38 7.85 10.38 -1.73
C GLN A 38 8.73 9.85 -2.87
N PRO A 39 8.48 10.22 -4.14
CA PRO A 39 9.30 9.72 -5.24
C PRO A 39 10.79 9.99 -4.99
N LEU A 40 11.64 8.99 -5.21
CA LEU A 40 13.10 9.19 -5.18
C LEU A 40 13.47 10.30 -6.17
N SER A 41 14.48 11.09 -5.81
CA SER A 41 15.16 11.95 -6.78
C SER A 41 15.85 11.10 -7.84
N LYS A 42 16.19 11.70 -8.99
CA LYS A 42 16.84 10.97 -10.09
C LYS A 42 18.18 10.39 -9.66
N GLU A 43 18.88 11.13 -8.82
CA GLU A 43 20.18 10.77 -8.27
C GLU A 43 20.08 9.55 -7.34
N GLU A 44 19.08 9.55 -6.45
CA GLU A 44 18.80 8.42 -5.54
C GLU A 44 18.32 7.19 -6.33
N GLU A 45 17.49 7.38 -7.36
CA GLU A 45 17.03 6.28 -8.21
C GLU A 45 18.19 5.61 -8.94
N GLU A 46 19.15 6.40 -9.45
CA GLU A 46 20.34 5.87 -10.13
C GLU A 46 21.25 5.09 -9.16
N GLU A 47 21.41 5.58 -7.93
CA GLU A 47 22.16 4.88 -6.88
C GLU A 47 21.47 3.57 -6.46
N CYS A 48 20.15 3.61 -6.27
CA CYS A 48 19.35 2.45 -5.92
C CYS A 48 19.38 1.39 -7.05
N LEU A 49 19.35 1.82 -8.31
CA LEU A 49 19.51 0.94 -9.48
C LEU A 49 20.90 0.30 -9.58
N LYS A 50 21.97 1.04 -9.23
CA LYS A 50 23.34 0.48 -9.16
C LYS A 50 23.43 -0.60 -8.07
N ARG A 51 22.93 -0.30 -6.87
CA ARG A 51 22.87 -1.27 -5.75
C ARG A 51 22.01 -2.48 -6.11
N LEU A 52 20.90 -2.28 -6.83
CA LEU A 52 20.07 -3.37 -7.34
C LEU A 52 20.83 -4.24 -8.36
N ALA A 53 21.62 -3.63 -9.25
CA ALA A 53 22.45 -4.35 -10.21
C ALA A 53 23.54 -5.20 -9.52
N GLU A 54 23.98 -4.79 -8.33
CA GLU A 54 24.87 -5.55 -7.45
C GLU A 54 24.15 -6.65 -6.65
N GLY A 55 22.81 -6.74 -6.76
CA GLY A 55 21.99 -7.77 -6.13
C GLY A 55 21.41 -7.39 -4.75
N ASP A 56 21.45 -6.11 -4.37
CA ASP A 56 20.86 -5.64 -3.12
C ASP A 56 19.33 -5.72 -3.15
N LEU A 57 18.78 -6.64 -2.34
CA LEU A 57 17.32 -6.82 -2.19
C LEU A 57 16.65 -5.64 -1.49
N ALA A 58 17.36 -4.91 -0.62
CA ALA A 58 16.79 -3.74 0.04
C ALA A 58 16.57 -2.59 -0.95
N ALA A 59 17.49 -2.41 -1.91
CA ALA A 59 17.35 -1.45 -3.00
C ALA A 59 16.16 -1.81 -3.93
N LYS A 60 15.88 -3.11 -4.11
CA LYS A 60 14.70 -3.58 -4.85
C LYS A 60 13.41 -3.17 -4.15
N ASP A 61 13.32 -3.42 -2.85
CA ASP A 61 12.12 -3.16 -2.06
C ASP A 61 11.86 -1.64 -1.97
N GLU A 62 12.92 -0.84 -1.82
CA GLU A 62 12.87 0.62 -1.89
C GLU A 62 12.31 1.11 -3.23
N LEU A 63 12.86 0.64 -4.36
CA LEU A 63 12.33 0.98 -5.69
C LEU A 63 10.86 0.55 -5.88
N ILE A 64 10.45 -0.58 -5.31
CA ILE A 64 9.07 -1.06 -5.37
C ILE A 64 8.16 -0.13 -4.57
N GLU A 65 8.43 0.15 -3.31
CA GLU A 65 7.58 0.97 -2.44
C GLU A 65 7.38 2.39 -2.98
N HIS A 66 8.45 3.01 -3.48
CA HIS A 66 8.40 4.34 -4.06
C HIS A 66 7.62 4.38 -5.39
N ASN A 67 7.66 3.30 -6.18
CA ASN A 67 6.89 3.17 -7.41
C ASN A 67 5.45 2.66 -7.20
N MET A 68 5.12 2.09 -6.04
CA MET A 68 3.75 1.65 -5.71
C MET A 68 2.74 2.80 -5.68
N ARG A 69 3.20 4.04 -5.47
CA ARG A 69 2.36 5.23 -5.61
C ARG A 69 1.73 5.35 -7.00
N LEU A 70 2.50 5.03 -8.05
CA LEU A 70 2.01 5.06 -9.43
C LEU A 70 0.94 3.97 -9.64
N VAL A 71 1.19 2.77 -9.11
CA VAL A 71 0.24 1.65 -9.16
C VAL A 71 -1.08 2.01 -8.46
N ALA A 72 -1.04 2.64 -7.29
CA ALA A 72 -2.24 3.09 -6.58
C ALA A 72 -3.02 4.16 -7.35
N HIS A 73 -2.34 5.12 -7.99
CA HIS A 73 -2.99 6.12 -8.85
C HIS A 73 -3.62 5.47 -10.09
N ILE A 74 -2.97 4.46 -10.66
CA ILE A 74 -3.48 3.68 -11.78
C ILE A 74 -4.72 2.89 -11.37
N VAL A 75 -4.68 2.13 -10.26
CA VAL A 75 -5.82 1.35 -9.74
C VAL A 75 -7.00 2.27 -9.42
N LYS A 76 -6.78 3.41 -8.74
CA LYS A 76 -7.83 4.39 -8.47
C LYS A 76 -8.47 4.96 -9.74
N LYS A 77 -7.68 5.14 -10.81
CA LYS A 77 -8.17 5.54 -12.13
C LYS A 77 -9.00 4.43 -12.80
N PHE A 78 -8.62 3.17 -12.60
CA PHE A 78 -9.35 2.01 -13.10
C PHE A 78 -10.59 1.65 -12.27
N GLU A 79 -10.64 1.94 -10.97
CA GLU A 79 -11.85 1.79 -10.15
C GLU A 79 -12.95 2.79 -10.57
N ASN A 80 -12.57 4.02 -10.93
CA ASN A 80 -13.50 5.01 -11.46
C ASN A 80 -13.88 4.75 -12.93
N THR A 81 -13.02 4.06 -13.66
CA THR A 81 -13.33 3.54 -14.99
C THR A 81 -13.95 2.17 -14.81
N ASN A 82 -15.20 2.14 -14.31
CA ASN A 82 -16.10 0.99 -14.32
C ASN A 82 -15.66 0.05 -15.44
N VAL A 83 -15.09 -1.08 -15.04
CA VAL A 83 -14.82 -2.26 -15.87
C VAL A 83 -15.71 -2.18 -17.09
N ILE A 84 -15.05 -2.01 -18.24
CA ILE A 84 -15.57 -2.24 -19.59
C ILE A 84 -16.82 -3.09 -19.43
N LYS A 85 -18.01 -2.54 -19.73
CA LYS A 85 -19.27 -3.29 -19.69
C LYS A 85 -19.05 -4.54 -20.54
N LEU A 86 -18.59 -5.64 -19.94
CA LEU A 86 -18.47 -6.94 -20.59
C LEU A 86 -19.88 -7.47 -20.88
N GLN A 87 -20.92 -6.82 -20.34
CA GLN A 87 -22.31 -6.97 -20.74
C GLN A 87 -22.63 -6.38 -22.13
N TYR A 88 -21.80 -5.48 -22.67
CA TYR A 88 -21.96 -4.87 -24.00
C TYR A 88 -20.92 -5.39 -25.01
N ILE A 89 -20.26 -6.49 -24.70
CA ILE A 89 -19.69 -7.31 -25.76
C ILE A 89 -20.88 -7.92 -26.50
N PRO A 90 -21.15 -7.54 -27.76
CA PRO A 90 -22.23 -8.17 -28.50
C PRO A 90 -21.93 -9.67 -28.58
N LYS A 91 -22.95 -10.50 -28.37
CA LYS A 91 -22.98 -11.99 -28.42
C LYS A 91 -22.27 -12.65 -29.62
N LYS A 92 -21.69 -11.88 -30.56
CA LYS A 92 -21.02 -12.34 -31.78
C LYS A 92 -19.67 -13.04 -31.55
N ILE A 93 -18.98 -12.87 -30.42
CA ILE A 93 -17.69 -13.56 -30.17
C ILE A 93 -17.81 -14.94 -29.50
N THR A 94 -18.99 -15.36 -29.05
CA THR A 94 -19.18 -16.71 -28.47
C THR A 94 -19.21 -17.84 -29.51
N THR A 95 -19.22 -17.48 -30.80
CA THR A 95 -19.34 -18.43 -31.92
C THR A 95 -18.01 -19.07 -32.36
N TYR A 96 -16.87 -18.71 -31.76
CA TYR A 96 -15.54 -19.23 -32.16
C TYR A 96 -14.79 -19.97 -31.04
N THR A 97 -15.36 -20.13 -29.86
CA THR A 97 -14.78 -20.94 -28.80
C THR A 97 -15.41 -22.33 -28.82
N GLN A 98 -15.13 -23.09 -29.87
CA GLN A 98 -15.27 -24.55 -29.80
C GLN A 98 -14.13 -25.09 -28.91
N PRO A 99 -14.40 -26.01 -27.97
CA PRO A 99 -13.34 -26.61 -27.16
C PRO A 99 -12.40 -27.42 -28.08
N LEU A 100 -11.14 -27.01 -28.11
CA LEU A 100 -10.07 -27.70 -28.84
C LEU A 100 -9.56 -28.91 -28.03
N SER A 101 -10.46 -29.83 -27.64
CA SER A 101 -10.12 -31.00 -26.80
C SER A 101 -10.51 -32.36 -27.38
N ASP A 102 -11.11 -32.43 -28.57
CA ASP A 102 -11.55 -33.72 -29.16
C ASP A 102 -10.67 -34.20 -30.33
N SER A 103 -9.43 -33.71 -30.41
CA SER A 103 -8.45 -34.15 -31.42
C SER A 103 -7.07 -34.38 -30.79
N PHE A 104 -6.96 -35.31 -29.83
CA PHE A 104 -5.83 -36.23 -29.64
C PHE A 104 -6.22 -37.32 -28.64
#